data_AF-A0A9W2UEI8-F1
#
_entry.id   AF-A0A9W2UEI8-F1
#
_cell.length_a   1.000
_cell.length_b   1.000
_cell.length_c   1.000
_cell.angle_alpha   90.00
_cell.angle_beta   90.00
_cell.angle_gamma   90.00
#
_symmetry.space_group_name_H-M   'P 1'
#
loop_
_entity.id
_entity.type
_entity.pdbx_description
1 polymer ?
#
loop_
_entity_poly.entity_id
_entity_poly.type
_entity_poly.pdbx_seq_one_letter_code
_entity_poly.pdbx_strand_id
1 'polypeptide(L)'
;MSFEGARLSMRNRRNGLLDSTRTLYSSTSRSTDVSYSESDLVNFIQANFKKRECVFFTKDSKATENVCKCGYAQSQHVEGTQINPNEKWNYKKHTKEFPTDAFGDIQFETLGKKGKYIRLSCDTDAETLYELLTQHWHLKTPNLVISVTGGAKNFALKPRMRKIFSRLIYIAQSKGAWILTGGTHYGLMKYIGEVVRDNTISRNSEENIVAIGIAAWGMVSNRDTLLRNCDAEGYFSAQYIMDDFKRDPLYILDNNHTHLLLVDNGCHGHPTVEAKLRNQLEKYISERTIQDSNYGGKIPIVCFAQGGGKETLKAINTSIKSKIPCVVVEGSGQIADVIASLVEVEDVLTSSVVKEKLVRFLPRTVSRLPEEETESWIKWIV
;
A
#
# COMPACT_ATOMS: atom_id res chain seq x y z
N MET A 1 -52.09 46.91 12.18
CA MET A 1 -53.47 47.01 11.65
C MET A 1 -53.42 48.02 10.51
N SER A 2 -53.30 47.53 9.29
CA SER A 2 -54.38 47.54 8.26
C SER A 2 -54.42 48.93 7.57
N PHE A 3 -54.42 49.12 6.26
CA PHE A 3 -54.98 48.34 5.14
C PHE A 3 -54.24 48.62 3.82
N GLU A 4 -54.49 47.72 2.86
CA GLU A 4 -53.99 47.57 1.47
C GLU A 4 -54.41 48.67 0.47
N GLY A 5 -53.82 48.66 -0.75
CA GLY A 5 -54.55 49.13 -1.95
C GLY A 5 -53.81 49.68 -3.20
N ALA A 6 -53.04 48.85 -3.90
CA ALA A 6 -52.85 48.72 -5.37
C ALA A 6 -52.55 49.88 -6.38
N ARG A 7 -51.42 49.68 -7.13
CA ARG A 7 -51.14 49.81 -8.60
C ARG A 7 -51.07 51.24 -9.23
N LEU A 8 -50.19 51.62 -10.17
CA LEU A 8 -49.39 50.94 -11.23
C LEU A 8 -48.32 51.90 -11.82
N SER A 9 -47.32 51.33 -12.53
CA SER A 9 -46.45 51.91 -13.59
C SER A 9 -45.10 52.57 -13.21
N MET A 10 -44.02 51.78 -13.25
CA MET A 10 -42.64 52.27 -13.48
C MET A 10 -42.06 51.69 -14.78
N ARG A 11 -41.60 52.60 -15.65
CA ARG A 11 -40.86 52.33 -16.90
C ARG A 11 -39.40 52.06 -16.56
N ASN A 12 -38.82 50.98 -17.09
CA ASN A 12 -37.39 50.92 -17.46
C ASN A 12 -37.19 49.90 -18.59
N ARG A 13 -36.62 50.37 -19.71
CA ARG A 13 -36.42 49.62 -20.96
C ARG A 13 -34.97 49.14 -21.10
N ARG A 14 -34.86 47.81 -21.17
CA ARG A 14 -33.90 46.86 -21.77
C ARG A 14 -32.63 47.36 -22.52
N ASN A 15 -31.52 46.70 -22.14
CA ASN A 15 -30.47 45.96 -22.87
C ASN A 15 -29.85 46.48 -24.20
N GLY A 16 -28.50 46.49 -24.23
CA GLY A 16 -27.65 46.49 -25.44
C GLY A 16 -26.20 46.05 -25.16
N LEU A 17 -25.68 45.18 -26.04
CA LEU A 17 -24.29 44.66 -26.20
C LEU A 17 -23.24 45.77 -26.40
N LEU A 18 -21.96 45.56 -26.03
CA LEU A 18 -20.82 45.31 -26.96
C LEU A 18 -19.44 45.29 -26.27
N ASP A 19 -18.56 44.57 -26.97
CA ASP A 19 -17.14 44.24 -26.85
C ASP A 19 -16.14 45.38 -26.52
N SER A 20 -15.03 45.06 -25.83
CA SER A 20 -13.74 45.78 -25.97
C SER A 20 -12.56 45.05 -25.30
N THR A 21 -11.80 44.39 -26.16
CA THR A 21 -10.33 44.21 -26.19
C THR A 21 -9.50 44.88 -25.08
N ARG A 22 -8.72 44.06 -24.37
CA ARG A 22 -7.38 44.45 -23.88
C ARG A 22 -6.42 43.25 -23.94
N THR A 23 -5.59 43.28 -24.97
CA THR A 23 -4.43 42.40 -25.22
C THR A 23 -3.44 42.44 -24.06
N LEU A 24 -3.16 41.29 -23.46
CA LEU A 24 -2.01 41.06 -22.58
C LEU A 24 -1.05 40.11 -23.29
N TYR A 25 0.20 40.58 -23.41
CA TYR A 25 1.34 39.85 -23.95
C TYR A 25 1.56 38.55 -23.17
N SER A 26 1.37 37.41 -23.84
CA SER A 26 1.74 36.08 -23.34
C SER A 26 3.21 35.83 -23.68
N SER A 27 4.05 35.90 -22.65
CA SER A 27 5.43 35.40 -22.69
C SER A 27 5.37 33.87 -22.75
N THR A 28 5.58 33.32 -23.93
CA THR A 28 5.68 31.87 -24.15
C THR A 28 6.97 31.35 -23.53
N SER A 29 6.90 30.83 -22.31
CA SER A 29 7.90 29.89 -21.81
C SER A 29 7.77 28.60 -22.62
N ARG A 30 8.71 28.36 -23.54
CA ARG A 30 8.87 27.07 -24.21
C ARG A 30 9.25 26.01 -23.17
N SER A 31 8.26 25.36 -22.57
CA SER A 31 8.46 24.04 -21.94
C SER A 31 8.72 23.08 -23.07
N THR A 32 9.93 22.54 -23.14
CA THR A 32 10.22 21.34 -23.91
C THR A 32 9.56 20.17 -23.21
N ASP A 33 8.26 19.98 -23.46
CA ASP A 33 7.56 18.76 -23.12
C ASP A 33 8.10 17.66 -24.04
N VAL A 34 9.09 16.92 -23.55
CA VAL A 34 9.49 15.65 -24.14
C VAL A 34 8.30 14.72 -23.97
N SER A 35 7.59 14.43 -25.07
CA SER A 35 6.48 13.49 -25.10
C SER A 35 6.98 12.09 -24.72
N TYR A 36 6.94 11.77 -23.44
CA TYR A 36 7.27 10.44 -22.93
C TYR A 36 6.26 9.44 -23.51
N SER A 37 6.74 8.44 -24.25
CA SER A 37 5.85 7.51 -24.93
C SER A 37 5.42 6.40 -23.98
N GLU A 38 4.13 6.03 -23.98
CA GLU A 38 3.64 4.86 -23.22
C GLU A 38 4.40 3.57 -23.61
N SER A 39 4.95 3.55 -24.83
CA SER A 39 5.83 2.51 -25.33
C SER A 39 7.13 2.38 -24.52
N ASP A 40 7.74 3.50 -24.12
CA ASP A 40 8.96 3.51 -23.31
C ASP A 40 8.72 2.89 -21.93
N LEU A 41 7.54 3.17 -21.34
CA LEU A 41 7.13 2.57 -20.06
C LEU A 41 7.00 1.06 -20.18
N VAL A 42 6.31 0.58 -21.22
CA VAL A 42 6.10 -0.85 -21.45
C VAL A 42 7.43 -1.56 -21.67
N ASN A 43 8.31 -0.98 -22.49
CA ASN A 43 9.64 -1.52 -22.77
C ASN A 43 10.49 -1.60 -21.50
N PHE A 44 10.49 -0.54 -20.69
CA PHE A 44 11.20 -0.53 -19.41
C PHE A 44 10.67 -1.61 -18.45
N ILE A 45 9.35 -1.74 -18.34
CA ILE A 45 8.74 -2.74 -17.45
C ILE A 45 9.10 -4.16 -17.91
N GLN A 46 8.97 -4.45 -19.20
CA GLN A 46 9.28 -5.78 -19.75
C GLN A 46 10.76 -6.16 -19.62
N ALA A 47 11.66 -5.18 -19.72
CA ALA A 47 13.10 -5.40 -19.59
C ALA A 47 13.54 -5.64 -18.13
N ASN A 48 12.91 -4.95 -17.17
CA ASN A 48 13.43 -4.86 -15.80
C ASN A 48 12.59 -5.61 -14.75
N PHE A 49 11.29 -5.82 -14.99
CA PHE A 49 10.40 -6.44 -14.01
C PHE A 49 10.01 -7.86 -14.42
N LYS A 50 10.05 -8.73 -13.42
CA LYS A 50 9.76 -10.16 -13.56
C LYS A 50 8.69 -10.58 -12.57
N LYS A 51 8.01 -11.69 -12.85
CA LYS A 51 7.16 -12.45 -11.92
C LYS A 51 7.85 -13.75 -11.52
N ARG A 52 7.30 -14.47 -10.53
CA ARG A 52 7.79 -15.78 -10.13
C ARG A 52 6.72 -16.85 -10.30
N GLU A 53 7.12 -18.01 -10.79
CA GLU A 53 6.23 -19.17 -10.92
C GLU A 53 6.88 -20.42 -10.36
N CYS A 54 6.07 -21.26 -9.71
CA CYS A 54 6.52 -22.51 -9.13
C CYS A 54 6.71 -23.56 -10.22
N VAL A 55 7.96 -23.97 -10.44
CA VAL A 55 8.35 -24.95 -11.47
C VAL A 55 8.66 -26.33 -10.89
N PHE A 56 8.42 -26.50 -9.59
CA PHE A 56 8.54 -27.77 -8.87
C PHE A 56 7.26 -28.06 -8.08
N PHE A 57 6.72 -29.25 -8.25
CA PHE A 57 5.60 -29.75 -7.47
C PHE A 57 6.12 -30.51 -6.25
N THR A 58 5.90 -29.95 -5.07
CA THR A 58 6.19 -30.58 -3.79
C THR A 58 4.88 -30.71 -3.03
N LYS A 59 4.33 -31.93 -2.94
CA LYS A 59 3.04 -32.17 -2.27
C LYS A 59 3.07 -31.67 -0.82
N ASP A 60 2.04 -30.92 -0.43
CA ASP A 60 1.82 -30.59 0.97
C ASP A 60 1.20 -31.80 1.69
N SER A 61 1.90 -32.32 2.70
CA SER A 61 1.42 -33.44 3.51
C SER A 61 0.20 -33.09 4.36
N LYS A 62 -0.09 -31.80 4.57
CA LYS A 62 -1.23 -31.31 5.35
C LYS A 62 -2.49 -31.11 4.50
N ALA A 63 -2.36 -31.07 3.18
CA ALA A 63 -3.49 -30.88 2.28
C ALA A 63 -4.13 -32.23 1.94
N THR A 64 -5.46 -32.28 1.94
CA THR A 64 -6.23 -33.46 1.52
C THR A 64 -6.18 -33.69 0.01
N GLU A 65 -5.99 -32.61 -0.75
CA GLU A 65 -5.93 -32.63 -2.22
C GLU A 65 -4.48 -32.59 -2.74
N ASN A 66 -4.29 -32.76 -4.05
CA ASN A 66 -2.98 -32.63 -4.70
C ASN A 66 -2.57 -31.15 -4.81
N VAL A 67 -2.30 -30.53 -3.66
CA VAL A 67 -1.84 -29.16 -3.52
C VAL A 67 -0.34 -29.15 -3.25
N CYS A 68 0.38 -28.29 -3.95
CA CYS A 68 1.80 -28.07 -3.72
C CYS A 68 2.00 -27.19 -2.47
N LYS A 69 3.15 -27.29 -1.80
CA LYS A 69 3.55 -26.40 -0.70
C LYS A 69 3.56 -24.91 -1.08
N CYS A 70 3.61 -24.56 -2.37
CA CYS A 70 3.44 -23.18 -2.84
C CYS A 70 1.98 -22.70 -2.76
N GLY A 71 1.01 -23.57 -2.53
CA GLY A 71 -0.43 -23.28 -2.41
C GLY A 71 -1.24 -23.46 -3.69
N TYR A 72 -0.61 -23.75 -4.84
CA TYR A 72 -1.29 -24.06 -6.09
C TYR A 72 -1.66 -25.55 -6.18
N ALA A 73 -2.78 -25.86 -6.82
CA ALA A 73 -3.13 -27.23 -7.19
C ALA A 73 -2.19 -27.75 -8.27
N GLN A 74 -1.99 -29.07 -8.33
CA GLN A 74 -1.12 -29.70 -9.34
C GLN A 74 -1.52 -29.34 -10.78
N SER A 75 -2.81 -29.17 -11.06
CA SER A 75 -3.33 -28.77 -12.37
C SER A 75 -2.99 -27.32 -12.76
N GLN A 76 -2.59 -26.49 -11.80
CA GLN A 76 -2.23 -25.08 -12.01
C GLN A 76 -0.72 -24.88 -12.19
N HIS A 77 0.06 -25.95 -12.14
CA HIS A 77 1.48 -25.90 -12.47
C HIS A 77 1.70 -26.02 -13.97
N VAL A 78 2.79 -25.42 -14.47
CA VAL A 78 3.20 -25.55 -15.87
C VAL A 78 3.45 -27.01 -16.26
N GLU A 79 3.08 -27.38 -17.48
CA GLU A 79 3.35 -28.72 -18.01
C GLU A 79 4.86 -29.04 -17.95
N GLY A 80 5.21 -30.27 -17.55
CA GLY A 80 6.61 -30.67 -17.35
C GLY A 80 7.23 -30.24 -16.01
N THR A 81 6.44 -29.70 -15.08
CA THR A 81 6.87 -29.42 -13.70
C THR A 81 7.50 -30.66 -13.05
N GLN A 82 8.70 -30.50 -12.48
CA GLN A 82 9.39 -31.59 -11.81
C GLN A 82 8.68 -31.95 -10.49
N ILE A 83 8.46 -33.24 -10.25
CA ILE A 83 7.81 -33.72 -9.03
C ILE A 83 8.89 -34.19 -8.05
N ASN A 84 9.02 -33.49 -6.92
CA ASN A 84 9.87 -33.91 -5.82
C ASN A 84 9.12 -33.82 -4.48
N PRO A 85 8.62 -34.93 -3.94
CA PRO A 85 7.82 -34.93 -2.72
C PRO A 85 8.64 -34.74 -1.44
N ASN A 86 9.96 -35.03 -1.46
CA ASN A 86 10.76 -35.16 -0.24
C ASN A 86 11.57 -33.91 0.13
N GLU A 87 11.62 -32.88 -0.74
CA GLU A 87 12.37 -31.66 -0.43
C GLU A 87 11.55 -30.65 0.40
N LYS A 88 12.26 -29.89 1.25
CA LYS A 88 11.68 -28.72 1.92
C LYS A 88 11.53 -27.59 0.90
N TRP A 89 10.28 -27.22 0.61
CA TRP A 89 9.97 -26.16 -0.34
C TRP A 89 10.59 -24.83 0.06
N ASN A 90 11.15 -24.12 -0.91
CA ASN A 90 11.79 -22.83 -0.79
C ASN A 90 11.64 -22.08 -2.11
N TYR A 91 11.10 -20.87 -2.07
CA TYR A 91 10.84 -20.08 -3.28
C TYR A 91 12.10 -19.92 -4.15
N LYS A 92 13.28 -19.72 -3.56
CA LYS A 92 14.53 -19.52 -4.31
C LYS A 92 14.94 -20.72 -5.17
N LYS A 93 14.58 -21.93 -4.73
CA LYS A 93 14.94 -23.18 -5.43
C LYS A 93 13.79 -23.67 -6.33
N HIS A 94 12.56 -23.51 -5.86
CA HIS A 94 11.39 -24.16 -6.44
C HIS A 94 10.59 -23.23 -7.37
N THR A 95 10.94 -21.93 -7.41
CA THR A 95 10.34 -20.97 -8.35
C THR A 95 11.39 -20.40 -9.29
N LYS A 96 10.94 -20.04 -10.50
CA LYS A 96 11.76 -19.38 -11.53
C LYS A 96 11.15 -18.04 -11.90
N GLU A 97 12.00 -17.10 -12.30
CA GLU A 97 11.58 -15.79 -12.77
C GLU A 97 11.22 -15.81 -14.25
N PHE A 98 10.14 -15.12 -14.59
CA PHE A 98 9.65 -14.92 -15.96
C PHE A 98 9.30 -13.44 -16.16
N PRO A 99 9.25 -12.92 -17.39
CA PRO A 99 8.79 -11.55 -17.64
C PRO A 99 7.42 -11.29 -17.00
N THR A 100 7.22 -10.10 -16.43
CA THR A 100 5.93 -9.77 -15.81
C THR A 100 4.81 -9.65 -16.86
N ASP A 101 3.63 -10.14 -16.50
CA ASP A 101 2.44 -10.21 -17.34
C ASP A 101 1.27 -9.38 -16.79
N ALA A 102 1.48 -8.67 -15.68
CA ALA A 102 0.43 -7.93 -14.98
C ALA A 102 0.94 -6.55 -14.58
N PHE A 103 0.63 -5.55 -15.38
CA PHE A 103 0.97 -4.14 -15.14
C PHE A 103 0.13 -3.23 -16.02
N GLY A 104 -0.11 -2.01 -15.56
CA GLY A 104 -0.89 -1.01 -16.29
C GLY A 104 -1.68 -0.09 -15.36
N ASP A 105 -2.77 0.45 -15.88
CA ASP A 105 -3.76 1.12 -15.05
C ASP A 105 -4.75 0.11 -14.46
N ILE A 106 -5.24 0.37 -13.25
CA ILE A 106 -6.32 -0.38 -12.60
C ILE A 106 -7.50 0.54 -12.39
N GLN A 107 -8.68 0.11 -12.84
CA GLN A 107 -9.94 0.81 -12.62
C GLN A 107 -10.85 -0.05 -11.76
N PHE A 108 -11.34 0.55 -10.67
CA PHE A 108 -12.31 -0.06 -9.79
C PHE A 108 -13.72 0.33 -10.25
N GLU A 109 -14.60 -0.66 -10.44
CA GLU A 109 -15.94 -0.48 -11.05
C GLU A 109 -16.80 0.61 -10.37
N THR A 110 -16.60 0.84 -9.07
CA THR A 110 -17.51 1.65 -8.26
C THR A 110 -17.17 3.15 -8.17
N LEU A 111 -16.01 3.60 -8.67
CA LEU A 111 -15.56 4.99 -8.45
C LEU A 111 -14.94 5.69 -9.66
N GLY A 112 -14.74 5.01 -10.79
CA GLY A 112 -14.13 5.60 -11.99
C GLY A 112 -12.67 6.08 -11.83
N LYS A 113 -12.11 6.02 -10.61
CA LYS A 113 -10.72 6.35 -10.30
C LYS A 113 -9.79 5.32 -10.94
N LYS A 114 -8.78 5.82 -11.64
CA LYS A 114 -7.68 5.03 -12.18
C LYS A 114 -6.49 5.10 -11.22
N GLY A 115 -5.95 3.95 -10.85
CA GLY A 115 -4.65 3.83 -10.20
C GLY A 115 -3.66 3.15 -11.15
N LYS A 116 -2.39 3.06 -10.76
CA LYS A 116 -1.39 2.25 -11.48
C LYS A 116 -1.05 1.00 -10.69
N TYR A 117 -0.76 -0.09 -11.38
CA TYR A 117 -0.34 -1.32 -10.72
C TYR A 117 0.75 -2.06 -11.49
N ILE A 118 1.52 -2.86 -10.77
CA ILE A 118 2.52 -3.78 -11.34
C ILE A 118 2.68 -5.01 -10.44
N ARG A 119 2.76 -6.18 -11.07
CA ARG A 119 3.23 -7.44 -10.48
C ARG A 119 4.75 -7.53 -10.63
N LEU A 120 5.45 -7.78 -9.54
CA LEU A 120 6.91 -7.83 -9.51
C LEU A 120 7.43 -8.95 -8.60
N SER A 121 8.61 -9.48 -8.92
CA SER A 121 9.32 -10.49 -8.14
C SER A 121 9.67 -9.93 -6.76
N CYS A 122 9.57 -10.76 -5.73
CA CYS A 122 10.02 -10.43 -4.38
C CYS A 122 11.54 -10.14 -4.27
N ASP A 123 12.30 -10.43 -5.33
CA ASP A 123 13.74 -10.16 -5.44
C ASP A 123 14.06 -8.96 -6.35
N THR A 124 13.05 -8.20 -6.80
CA THR A 124 13.26 -6.95 -7.56
C THR A 124 14.06 -5.94 -6.73
N ASP A 125 15.02 -5.27 -7.35
CA ASP A 125 15.86 -4.30 -6.67
C ASP A 125 15.09 -2.99 -6.35
N ALA A 126 15.46 -2.36 -5.23
CA ALA A 126 14.83 -1.14 -4.77
C ALA A 126 15.14 0.08 -5.66
N GLU A 127 16.29 0.10 -6.33
CA GLU A 127 16.67 1.13 -7.30
C GLU A 127 15.76 1.13 -8.51
N THR A 128 15.61 -0.02 -9.18
CA THR A 128 14.71 -0.20 -10.31
C THR A 128 13.27 0.13 -9.94
N LEU A 129 12.84 -0.25 -8.73
CA LEU A 129 11.50 0.08 -8.25
C LEU A 129 11.33 1.58 -8.01
N TYR A 130 12.33 2.26 -7.46
CA TYR A 130 12.29 3.70 -7.25
C TYR A 130 12.34 4.48 -8.57
N GLU A 131 13.10 4.00 -9.56
CA GLU A 131 13.12 4.52 -10.93
C GLU A 131 11.74 4.40 -11.57
N LEU A 132 11.06 3.26 -11.43
CA LEU A 132 9.68 3.10 -11.87
C LEU A 132 8.75 4.16 -11.23
N LEU A 133 8.81 4.31 -9.91
CA LEU A 133 7.95 5.26 -9.18
C LEU A 133 8.18 6.71 -9.64
N THR A 134 9.43 7.12 -9.80
CA THR A 134 9.79 8.53 -10.03
C THR A 134 9.90 8.91 -11.50
N GLN A 135 10.60 8.13 -12.32
CA GLN A 135 10.87 8.47 -13.71
C GLN A 135 9.73 8.06 -14.65
N HIS A 136 9.11 6.90 -14.37
CA HIS A 136 8.15 6.26 -15.26
C HIS A 136 6.69 6.48 -14.85
N TRP A 137 6.41 6.56 -13.55
CA TRP A 137 5.11 6.95 -13.00
C TRP A 137 5.06 8.43 -12.60
N HIS A 138 6.15 9.16 -12.80
CA HIS A 138 6.25 10.61 -12.61
C HIS A 138 5.87 11.07 -11.19
N LEU A 139 6.11 10.23 -10.18
CA LEU A 139 5.93 10.65 -8.79
C LEU A 139 7.06 11.59 -8.39
N LYS A 140 6.69 12.79 -7.96
CA LYS A 140 7.64 13.71 -7.33
C LYS A 140 8.31 13.03 -6.14
N THR A 141 9.62 13.21 -6.01
CA THR A 141 10.40 12.75 -4.86
C THR A 141 9.74 13.24 -3.56
N PRO A 142 9.47 12.34 -2.60
CA PRO A 142 8.77 12.71 -1.38
C PRO A 142 9.67 13.50 -0.44
N ASN A 143 9.10 14.48 0.25
CA ASN A 143 9.82 15.16 1.35
C ASN A 143 9.76 14.35 2.66
N LEU A 144 8.89 13.36 2.72
CA LEU A 144 8.66 12.49 3.87
C LEU A 144 8.03 11.18 3.39
N VAL A 145 8.41 10.05 3.99
CA VAL A 145 7.67 8.79 3.80
C VAL A 145 7.01 8.39 5.12
N ILE A 146 5.72 8.10 5.06
CA ILE A 146 4.94 7.57 6.18
C ILE A 146 4.65 6.10 5.88
N SER A 147 5.38 5.21 6.55
CA SER A 147 5.21 3.77 6.42
C SER A 147 4.18 3.28 7.43
N VAL A 148 3.00 2.91 6.96
CA VAL A 148 1.88 2.50 7.82
C VAL A 148 1.82 0.99 7.97
N THR A 149 1.88 0.51 9.20
CA THR A 149 1.74 -0.91 9.57
C THR A 149 0.67 -1.06 10.66
N GLY A 150 -0.06 -2.17 10.66
CA GLY A 150 -1.10 -2.35 11.66
C GLY A 150 -1.94 -3.60 11.48
N GLY A 151 -3.03 -3.67 12.23
CA GLY A 151 -3.96 -4.80 12.19
C GLY A 151 -4.66 -4.94 10.83
N ALA A 152 -4.46 -6.10 10.19
CA ALA A 152 -5.17 -6.48 8.95
C ALA A 152 -6.59 -7.03 9.20
N LYS A 153 -7.03 -7.16 10.45
CA LYS A 153 -8.41 -7.55 10.79
C LYS A 153 -9.29 -6.32 10.85
N ASN A 154 -10.50 -6.42 10.31
CA ASN A 154 -11.50 -5.35 10.42
C ASN A 154 -11.84 -5.09 11.89
N PHE A 155 -11.87 -3.82 12.29
CA PHE A 155 -12.23 -3.37 13.63
C PHE A 155 -13.07 -2.11 13.52
N ALA A 156 -14.04 -1.90 14.41
CA ALA A 156 -14.79 -0.65 14.42
C ALA A 156 -13.88 0.51 14.84
N LEU A 157 -13.67 1.46 13.94
CA LEU A 157 -12.76 2.57 14.18
C LEU A 157 -13.37 3.58 15.16
N LYS A 158 -12.77 3.74 16.34
CA LYS A 158 -13.20 4.72 17.35
C LYS A 158 -13.10 6.16 16.78
N PRO A 159 -14.00 7.09 17.14
CA PRO A 159 -13.96 8.47 16.65
C PRO A 159 -12.61 9.18 16.86
N ARG A 160 -11.95 8.94 18.01
CA ARG A 160 -10.60 9.45 18.31
C ARG A 160 -9.58 9.04 17.24
N MET A 161 -9.64 7.79 16.77
CA MET A 161 -8.72 7.27 15.75
C MET A 161 -8.96 7.93 14.39
N ARG A 162 -10.22 8.17 14.02
CA ARG A 162 -10.56 8.85 12.77
C ARG A 162 -9.89 10.22 12.70
N LYS A 163 -9.91 10.97 13.81
CA LYS A 163 -9.24 12.28 13.92
C LYS A 163 -7.72 12.18 13.72
N ILE A 164 -7.07 11.14 14.26
CA ILE A 164 -5.63 10.90 14.05
C ILE A 164 -5.34 10.64 12.57
N PHE A 165 -6.12 9.78 11.92
CA PHE A 165 -5.94 9.50 10.49
C PHE A 165 -6.19 10.74 9.62
N SER A 166 -7.25 11.51 9.88
CA SER A 166 -7.49 12.75 9.17
C SER A 166 -6.31 13.72 9.30
N ARG A 167 -5.67 13.78 10.48
CA ARG A 167 -4.48 14.60 10.69
C ARG A 167 -3.25 14.04 9.98
N LEU A 168 -3.07 12.71 9.97
CA LEU A 168 -1.99 12.04 9.25
C LEU A 168 -2.06 12.33 7.76
N ILE A 169 -3.24 12.16 7.15
CA ILE A 169 -3.47 12.44 5.73
C ILE A 169 -3.24 13.91 5.42
N TYR A 170 -3.70 14.82 6.28
CA TYR A 170 -3.42 16.25 6.14
C TYR A 170 -1.91 16.58 6.16
N ILE A 171 -1.15 15.98 7.08
CA ILE A 171 0.30 16.14 7.14
C ILE A 171 0.94 15.60 5.87
N ALA A 172 0.53 14.41 5.43
CA ALA A 172 1.05 13.79 4.22
C ALA A 172 0.85 14.67 2.99
N GLN A 173 -0.37 15.21 2.83
CA GLN A 173 -0.69 16.12 1.74
C GLN A 173 0.15 17.40 1.81
N SER A 174 0.12 18.11 2.95
CA SER A 174 0.80 19.40 3.11
C SER A 174 2.33 19.35 2.99
N LYS A 175 2.92 18.16 3.16
CA LYS A 175 4.38 17.96 3.05
C LYS A 175 4.78 17.31 1.73
N GLY A 176 3.86 16.92 0.87
CA GLY A 176 4.19 16.10 -0.31
C GLY A 176 4.81 14.76 0.11
N ALA A 177 4.22 14.10 1.09
CA ALA A 177 4.70 12.83 1.62
C ALA A 177 4.11 11.65 0.83
N TRP A 178 4.88 10.57 0.73
CA TRP A 178 4.34 9.28 0.29
C TRP A 178 3.81 8.48 1.47
N ILE A 179 2.67 7.85 1.30
CA ILE A 179 2.10 6.91 2.28
C ILE A 179 2.30 5.49 1.76
N LEU A 180 3.11 4.68 2.46
CA LEU A 180 3.29 3.26 2.16
C LEU A 180 2.38 2.42 3.05
N THR A 181 1.59 1.53 2.48
CA THR A 181 0.56 0.75 3.18
C THR A 181 0.48 -0.67 2.60
N GLY A 182 -0.28 -1.57 3.23
CA GLY A 182 -0.54 -2.91 2.69
C GLY A 182 -1.43 -2.95 1.45
N GLY A 183 -2.11 -1.84 1.07
CA GLY A 183 -2.87 -1.76 -0.19
C GLY A 183 -4.15 -2.60 -0.26
N THR A 184 -4.59 -3.20 0.85
CA THR A 184 -5.76 -4.08 0.89
C THR A 184 -6.96 -3.42 1.56
N HIS A 185 -8.18 -3.85 1.20
CA HIS A 185 -9.42 -3.30 1.73
C HIS A 185 -9.80 -3.87 3.12
N TYR A 186 -8.80 -4.07 3.99
CA TYR A 186 -9.01 -4.60 5.35
C TYR A 186 -8.31 -3.76 6.42
N GLY A 187 -8.92 -3.74 7.60
CA GLY A 187 -8.36 -3.15 8.80
C GLY A 187 -7.91 -1.70 8.58
N LEU A 188 -6.70 -1.39 9.02
CA LEU A 188 -6.12 -0.04 8.94
C LEU A 188 -6.05 0.50 7.50
N MET A 189 -5.71 -0.35 6.54
CA MET A 189 -5.47 0.06 5.15
C MET A 189 -6.76 0.58 4.49
N LYS A 190 -7.90 -0.06 4.75
CA LYS A 190 -9.23 0.41 4.35
C LYS A 190 -9.52 1.82 4.89
N TYR A 191 -9.26 2.06 6.17
CA TYR A 191 -9.57 3.33 6.81
C TYR A 191 -8.67 4.48 6.32
N ILE A 192 -7.40 4.19 6.05
CA ILE A 192 -6.51 5.15 5.38
C ILE A 192 -7.09 5.53 4.02
N GLY A 193 -7.53 4.53 3.26
CA GLY A 193 -8.18 4.74 1.98
C GLY A 193 -9.42 5.64 2.07
N GLU A 194 -10.33 5.34 3.00
CA GLU A 194 -11.54 6.15 3.24
C GLU A 194 -11.19 7.60 3.57
N VAL A 195 -10.20 7.84 4.44
CA VAL A 195 -9.79 9.20 4.84
C VAL A 195 -9.07 9.94 3.70
N VAL A 196 -8.29 9.24 2.87
CA VAL A 196 -7.69 9.82 1.65
C VAL A 196 -8.81 10.31 0.73
N ARG A 197 -9.82 9.47 0.48
CA ARG A 197 -10.98 9.82 -0.36
C ARG A 197 -11.74 11.03 0.18
N ASP A 198 -12.05 11.06 1.48
CA ASP A 198 -12.80 12.15 2.10
C ASP A 198 -12.04 13.49 1.98
N ASN A 199 -10.70 13.47 2.10
CA ASN A 199 -9.88 14.67 1.92
C ASN A 199 -9.79 15.13 0.47
N THR A 200 -9.68 14.22 -0.51
CA THR A 200 -9.67 14.57 -1.93
C THR A 200 -10.98 15.25 -2.34
N ILE A 201 -12.13 14.72 -1.90
CA ILE A 201 -13.46 15.28 -2.22
C ILE A 201 -13.65 16.64 -1.55
N SER A 202 -13.17 16.80 -0.30
CA SER A 202 -13.45 18.01 0.48
C SER A 202 -12.60 19.23 0.09
N ARG A 203 -11.42 19.05 -0.53
CA ARG A 203 -10.41 20.12 -0.54
C ARG A 203 -10.00 20.67 -1.91
N ASN A 204 -10.47 20.11 -3.04
CA ASN A 204 -10.18 20.59 -4.41
C ASN A 204 -8.72 21.10 -4.58
N SER A 205 -7.78 20.40 -3.97
CA SER A 205 -6.37 20.80 -3.92
C SER A 205 -5.62 20.18 -5.09
N GLU A 206 -4.81 20.96 -5.77
CA GLU A 206 -3.97 20.53 -6.91
C GLU A 206 -2.94 19.45 -6.51
N GLU A 207 -2.59 19.34 -5.21
CA GLU A 207 -1.68 18.33 -4.70
C GLU A 207 -2.43 17.05 -4.30
N ASN A 208 -2.39 16.06 -5.20
CA ASN A 208 -2.91 14.71 -4.96
C ASN A 208 -2.02 13.95 -3.96
N ILE A 209 -2.66 13.27 -3.01
CA ILE A 209 -1.98 12.39 -2.05
C ILE A 209 -1.44 11.16 -2.78
N VAL A 210 -0.16 10.85 -2.58
CA VAL A 210 0.47 9.63 -3.11
C VAL A 210 0.36 8.51 -2.07
N ALA A 211 -0.58 7.60 -2.29
CA ALA A 211 -0.76 6.38 -1.49
C ALA A 211 -0.33 5.16 -2.29
N ILE A 212 0.73 4.48 -1.84
CA ILE A 212 1.33 3.31 -2.47
C ILE A 212 1.01 2.08 -1.62
N GLY A 213 0.22 1.17 -2.17
CA GLY A 213 -0.10 -0.11 -1.54
C GLY A 213 0.91 -1.19 -1.97
N ILE A 214 1.47 -1.92 -1.02
CA ILE A 214 2.37 -3.04 -1.28
C ILE A 214 1.72 -4.31 -0.74
N ALA A 215 1.30 -5.20 -1.63
CA ALA A 215 0.54 -6.40 -1.29
C ALA A 215 1.17 -7.67 -1.89
N ALA A 216 1.02 -8.82 -1.24
CA ALA A 216 1.43 -10.09 -1.82
C ALA A 216 0.48 -10.53 -2.94
N TRP A 217 0.99 -10.71 -4.16
CA TRP A 217 0.24 -11.21 -5.33
C TRP A 217 -0.46 -12.55 -5.04
N GLY A 218 0.20 -13.42 -4.28
CA GLY A 218 -0.32 -14.71 -3.81
C GLY A 218 -1.60 -14.62 -2.99
N MET A 219 -1.83 -13.46 -2.37
CA MET A 219 -2.94 -13.17 -1.48
C MET A 219 -4.00 -12.27 -2.12
N VAL A 220 -3.87 -11.83 -3.36
CA VAL A 220 -4.86 -10.93 -3.98
C VAL A 220 -6.04 -11.73 -4.53
N SER A 221 -7.27 -11.40 -4.12
CA SER A 221 -8.49 -11.97 -4.71
C SER A 221 -8.81 -11.34 -6.07
N ASN A 222 -9.44 -12.10 -6.96
CA ASN A 222 -9.81 -11.70 -8.33
C ASN A 222 -8.64 -11.16 -9.18
N ARG A 223 -7.40 -11.58 -8.85
CA ARG A 223 -6.18 -11.13 -9.52
C ARG A 223 -6.09 -11.54 -11.00
N ASP A 224 -6.87 -12.52 -11.44
CA ASP A 224 -6.89 -12.96 -12.85
C ASP A 224 -7.37 -11.83 -13.77
N THR A 225 -8.17 -10.89 -13.26
CA THR A 225 -8.58 -9.66 -13.98
C THR A 225 -7.43 -8.67 -14.21
N LEU A 226 -6.32 -8.83 -13.49
CA LEU A 226 -5.13 -7.99 -13.57
C LEU A 226 -4.09 -8.55 -14.55
N LEU A 227 -4.30 -9.75 -15.07
CA LEU A 227 -3.43 -10.35 -16.08
C LEU A 227 -3.70 -9.69 -17.43
N ARG A 228 -2.64 -9.32 -18.14
CA ARG A 228 -2.74 -8.80 -19.50
C ARG A 228 -3.10 -9.92 -20.47
N ASN A 229 -4.00 -9.64 -21.40
CA ASN A 229 -4.16 -10.50 -22.58
C ASN A 229 -2.98 -10.27 -23.52
N CYS A 230 -2.35 -11.35 -23.97
CA CYS A 230 -1.16 -11.32 -24.83
C CYS A 230 -1.38 -10.58 -26.16
N ASP A 231 -2.63 -10.49 -26.63
CA ASP A 231 -3.00 -9.94 -27.93
C ASP A 231 -3.27 -8.42 -27.90
N ALA A 232 -3.23 -7.78 -26.73
CA ALA A 232 -3.48 -6.34 -26.60
C ALA A 232 -2.18 -5.54 -26.84
N GLU A 233 -1.98 -5.10 -28.08
CA GLU A 233 -1.00 -4.06 -28.41
C GLU A 233 -1.44 -2.73 -27.77
N GLY A 234 -0.81 -2.34 -26.66
CA GLY A 234 -1.07 -1.06 -26.00
C GLY A 234 -0.91 -1.05 -24.48
N TYR A 235 -1.20 0.11 -23.89
CA TYR A 235 -1.24 0.28 -22.45
C TYR A 235 -2.49 -0.38 -21.87
N PHE A 236 -2.30 -1.33 -20.95
CA PHE A 236 -3.37 -2.15 -20.39
C PHE A 236 -4.11 -1.43 -19.27
N SER A 237 -5.45 -1.46 -19.29
CA SER A 237 -6.30 -0.94 -18.23
C SER A 237 -7.14 -2.10 -17.68
N ALA A 238 -6.78 -2.62 -16.51
CA ALA A 238 -7.47 -3.70 -15.83
C ALA A 238 -8.78 -3.21 -15.19
N GLN A 239 -9.85 -3.99 -15.32
CA GLN A 239 -11.11 -3.77 -14.59
C GLN A 239 -11.14 -4.71 -13.38
N TYR A 240 -11.00 -4.14 -12.18
CA TYR A 240 -10.94 -4.92 -10.95
C TYR A 240 -12.25 -4.84 -10.17
N ILE A 241 -12.81 -6.02 -9.89
CA ILE A 241 -14.07 -6.18 -9.14
C ILE A 241 -13.75 -6.47 -7.67
N MET A 242 -14.17 -5.56 -6.80
CA MET A 242 -14.12 -5.75 -5.34
C MET A 242 -15.29 -6.65 -4.91
N ASP A 243 -15.02 -7.93 -4.72
CA ASP A 243 -16.03 -8.89 -4.28
C ASP A 243 -15.94 -9.14 -2.76
N ASP A 244 -16.62 -8.28 -1.99
CA ASP A 244 -16.72 -8.38 -0.53
C ASP A 244 -17.53 -9.61 -0.07
N PHE A 245 -18.28 -10.27 -0.96
CA PHE A 245 -19.11 -11.43 -0.64
C PHE A 245 -18.38 -12.75 -0.75
N LYS A 246 -17.25 -12.77 -1.48
CA LYS A 246 -16.40 -13.94 -1.60
C LYS A 246 -15.74 -14.27 -0.26
N ARG A 247 -16.07 -15.43 0.29
CA ARG A 247 -15.54 -15.93 1.56
C ARG A 247 -14.24 -16.72 1.35
N ASP A 248 -13.28 -16.15 0.64
CA ASP A 248 -11.94 -16.72 0.52
C ASP A 248 -11.00 -16.08 1.57
N PRO A 249 -9.87 -16.73 1.92
CA PRO A 249 -8.89 -16.15 2.84
C PRO A 249 -8.00 -15.08 2.18
N LEU A 250 -8.32 -14.65 0.96
CA LEU A 250 -7.53 -13.71 0.18
C LEU A 250 -7.94 -12.27 0.50
N TYR A 251 -7.16 -11.33 -0.02
CA TYR A 251 -7.32 -9.91 0.19
C TYR A 251 -7.82 -9.23 -1.07
N ILE A 252 -8.90 -8.48 -0.93
CA ILE A 252 -9.38 -7.49 -1.87
C ILE A 252 -8.45 -6.27 -1.85
N LEU A 253 -8.11 -5.73 -3.02
CA LEU A 253 -7.32 -4.49 -3.15
C LEU A 253 -8.16 -3.27 -2.80
N ASP A 254 -7.54 -2.26 -2.18
CA ASP A 254 -8.24 -1.04 -1.81
C ASP A 254 -8.24 0.00 -2.94
N ASN A 255 -9.43 0.52 -3.25
CA ASN A 255 -9.68 1.44 -4.36
C ASN A 255 -9.23 2.90 -4.13
N ASN A 256 -8.73 3.24 -2.94
CA ASN A 256 -8.30 4.59 -2.60
C ASN A 256 -6.77 4.76 -2.66
N HIS A 257 -6.05 3.70 -3.02
CA HIS A 257 -4.62 3.76 -3.27
C HIS A 257 -4.36 4.21 -4.72
N THR A 258 -3.38 5.09 -4.89
CA THR A 258 -3.00 5.62 -6.21
C THR A 258 -2.14 4.66 -7.00
N HIS A 259 -1.30 3.89 -6.31
CA HIS A 259 -0.32 3.00 -6.89
C HIS A 259 -0.31 1.68 -6.12
N LEU A 260 -0.21 0.55 -6.82
CA LEU A 260 -0.21 -0.79 -6.23
C LEU A 260 1.00 -1.60 -6.72
N LEU A 261 1.80 -2.06 -5.77
CA LEU A 261 2.95 -2.92 -5.96
C LEU A 261 2.59 -4.33 -5.49
N LEU A 262 2.44 -5.26 -6.43
CA LEU A 262 1.99 -6.63 -6.16
C LEU A 262 3.19 -7.58 -6.18
N VAL A 263 3.65 -7.95 -4.99
CA VAL A 263 4.89 -8.69 -4.78
C VAL A 263 4.66 -10.19 -4.90
N ASP A 264 5.45 -10.85 -5.75
CA ASP A 264 5.28 -12.24 -6.13
C ASP A 264 6.52 -13.08 -5.82
N ASN A 265 6.34 -14.14 -5.04
CA ASN A 265 7.35 -15.17 -4.80
C ASN A 265 7.00 -16.53 -5.46
N GLY A 266 5.92 -16.59 -6.24
CA GLY A 266 5.41 -17.81 -6.86
C GLY A 266 4.51 -18.66 -5.95
N CYS A 267 4.07 -18.13 -4.81
CA CYS A 267 3.09 -18.78 -3.93
C CYS A 267 1.66 -18.27 -4.13
N HIS A 268 0.69 -19.06 -3.65
CA HIS A 268 -0.71 -18.71 -3.47
C HIS A 268 -1.12 -18.94 -2.01
N GLY A 269 -1.89 -18.03 -1.42
CA GLY A 269 -2.36 -18.18 -0.04
C GLY A 269 -1.28 -18.03 1.05
N HIS A 270 -0.07 -17.58 0.71
CA HIS A 270 1.01 -17.31 1.65
C HIS A 270 1.15 -15.80 1.90
N PRO A 271 0.89 -15.30 3.13
CA PRO A 271 1.04 -13.88 3.46
C PRO A 271 2.52 -13.49 3.69
N THR A 272 2.78 -12.19 3.86
CA THR A 272 4.06 -11.59 4.31
C THR A 272 5.23 -11.62 3.32
N VAL A 273 4.97 -12.00 2.07
CA VAL A 273 5.97 -12.04 1.00
C VAL A 273 6.55 -10.64 0.70
N GLU A 274 5.73 -9.62 0.86
CA GLU A 274 6.02 -8.23 0.55
C GLU A 274 6.96 -7.54 1.55
N ALA A 275 7.09 -8.06 2.77
CA ALA A 275 7.77 -7.38 3.87
C ALA A 275 9.24 -7.07 3.58
N LYS A 276 9.96 -8.02 2.95
CA LYS A 276 11.38 -7.84 2.59
C LYS A 276 11.55 -6.69 1.59
N LEU A 277 10.78 -6.71 0.50
CA LEU A 277 10.86 -5.71 -0.55
C LEU A 277 10.47 -4.32 -0.03
N ARG A 278 9.42 -4.25 0.80
CA ARG A 278 9.03 -3.00 1.49
C ARG A 278 10.18 -2.41 2.30
N ASN A 279 10.83 -3.20 3.15
CA ASN A 279 11.96 -2.72 3.97
C ASN A 279 13.15 -2.26 3.10
N GLN A 280 13.43 -2.96 2.00
CA GLN A 280 14.50 -2.57 1.06
C GLN A 280 14.17 -1.24 0.38
N LEU A 281 12.92 -1.06 -0.07
CA LEU A 281 12.46 0.19 -0.69
C LEU A 281 12.50 1.35 0.31
N GLU A 282 12.01 1.17 1.53
CA GLU A 282 12.08 2.19 2.59
C GLU A 282 13.52 2.60 2.85
N LYS A 283 14.42 1.63 3.05
CA LYS A 283 15.84 1.93 3.26
C LYS A 283 16.43 2.70 2.08
N TYR A 284 16.16 2.26 0.85
CA TYR A 284 16.67 2.89 -0.36
C TYR A 284 16.22 4.35 -0.49
N ILE A 285 14.92 4.62 -0.23
CA ILE A 285 14.37 5.97 -0.25
C ILE A 285 15.00 6.84 0.85
N SER A 286 15.20 6.29 2.05
CA SER A 286 15.80 7.03 3.18
C SER A 286 17.23 7.52 2.91
N GLU A 287 17.93 6.92 1.94
CA GLU A 287 19.28 7.30 1.57
C GLU A 287 19.33 8.33 0.44
N ARG A 288 18.19 8.61 -0.22
CA ARG A 288 18.08 9.65 -1.26
C ARG A 288 18.07 11.05 -0.65
N THR A 289 18.57 12.01 -1.42
CA THR A 289 18.61 13.42 -1.04
C THR A 289 17.48 14.20 -1.69
N ILE A 290 16.94 15.17 -0.96
CA ILE A 290 15.91 16.07 -1.48
C ILE A 290 16.62 17.23 -2.19
N GLN A 291 16.64 17.20 -3.53
CA GLN A 291 17.35 18.17 -4.37
C GLN A 291 16.89 19.63 -4.13
N ASP A 292 15.60 19.85 -3.87
CA ASP A 292 15.00 21.18 -3.69
C ASP A 292 14.85 21.61 -2.22
N SER A 293 15.40 20.85 -1.25
CA SER A 293 15.30 21.24 0.16
C SER A 293 16.44 22.16 0.56
N ASN A 294 16.11 23.31 1.17
CA ASN A 294 17.08 24.19 1.83
C ASN A 294 17.90 23.47 2.95
N TYR A 295 17.54 22.24 3.29
CA TYR A 295 18.14 21.42 4.33
C TYR A 295 19.15 20.39 3.82
N GLY A 296 19.29 20.17 2.51
CA GLY A 296 20.29 19.26 1.91
C GLY A 296 20.26 17.83 2.48
N GLY A 297 19.12 17.42 3.05
CA GLY A 297 19.01 16.25 3.90
C GLY A 297 18.56 14.99 3.16
N LYS A 298 18.76 13.86 3.84
CA LYS A 298 18.14 12.57 3.49
C LYS A 298 16.62 12.63 3.66
N ILE A 299 15.88 11.86 2.87
CA ILE A 299 14.42 11.77 3.00
C ILE A 299 14.07 11.11 4.34
N PRO A 300 13.38 11.79 5.27
CA PRO A 300 12.95 11.19 6.51
C PRO A 300 11.85 10.15 6.27
N ILE A 301 11.91 9.05 7.02
CA ILE A 301 10.86 8.03 7.05
C ILE A 301 10.37 7.89 8.48
N VAL A 302 9.06 7.74 8.65
CA VAL A 302 8.42 7.46 9.94
C VAL A 302 7.54 6.22 9.78
N CYS A 303 7.68 5.26 10.68
CA CYS A 303 6.79 4.11 10.77
C CYS A 303 5.61 4.46 11.67
N PHE A 304 4.39 4.38 11.15
CA PHE A 304 3.16 4.60 11.89
C PHE A 304 2.50 3.26 12.17
N ALA A 305 2.37 2.91 13.45
CA ALA A 305 1.84 1.63 13.90
C ALA A 305 0.54 1.78 14.68
N GLN A 306 -0.50 1.02 14.28
CA GLN A 306 -1.79 0.98 14.97
C GLN A 306 -2.28 -0.45 15.18
N GLY A 307 -2.68 -0.77 16.41
CA GLY A 307 -3.12 -2.11 16.76
C GLY A 307 -2.07 -3.17 16.44
N GLY A 308 -2.53 -4.28 15.85
CA GLY A 308 -1.66 -5.24 15.19
C GLY A 308 -1.24 -6.43 16.03
N GLY A 309 -0.59 -7.39 15.36
CA GLY A 309 -0.12 -8.64 15.95
C GLY A 309 1.36 -8.90 15.64
N LYS A 310 1.72 -10.17 15.45
CA LYS A 310 3.08 -10.63 15.15
C LYS A 310 3.78 -9.81 14.07
N GLU A 311 3.12 -9.64 12.92
CA GLU A 311 3.72 -8.99 11.76
C GLU A 311 3.90 -7.48 11.97
N THR A 312 2.98 -6.83 12.70
CA THR A 312 3.13 -5.43 13.12
C THR A 312 4.31 -5.27 14.07
N LEU A 313 4.47 -6.16 15.06
CA LEU A 313 5.60 -6.13 15.99
C LEU A 313 6.94 -6.33 15.27
N LYS A 314 7.02 -7.29 14.35
CA LYS A 314 8.20 -7.50 13.49
C LYS A 314 8.52 -6.26 12.65
N ALA A 315 7.51 -5.62 12.07
CA ALA A 315 7.68 -4.41 11.26
C ALA A 315 8.23 -3.26 12.11
N ILE A 316 7.70 -3.04 13.32
CA ILE A 316 8.21 -2.05 14.28
C ILE A 316 9.68 -2.34 14.63
N ASN A 317 10.01 -3.57 15.02
CA ASN A 317 11.38 -3.96 15.36
C ASN A 317 12.35 -3.73 14.20
N THR A 318 11.94 -4.10 12.98
CA THR A 318 12.76 -3.92 11.78
C THR A 318 12.96 -2.45 11.43
N SER A 319 11.93 -1.62 11.62
CA SER A 319 12.00 -0.17 11.43
C SER A 319 13.00 0.46 12.41
N ILE A 320 12.90 0.13 13.70
CA ILE A 320 13.80 0.64 14.75
C ILE A 320 15.26 0.23 14.48
N LYS A 321 15.50 -1.03 14.11
CA LYS A 321 16.85 -1.51 13.71
C LYS A 321 17.42 -0.76 12.52
N SER A 322 16.56 -0.28 11.64
CA SER A 322 16.92 0.54 10.48
C SER A 322 17.01 2.03 10.81
N LYS A 323 16.94 2.40 12.10
CA LYS A 323 16.94 3.78 12.61
C LYS A 323 15.75 4.62 12.11
N ILE A 324 14.64 3.95 11.76
CA ILE A 324 13.38 4.61 11.39
C ILE A 324 12.57 4.81 12.68
N PRO A 325 12.21 6.06 13.04
CA PRO A 325 11.37 6.32 14.19
C PRO A 325 9.97 5.72 14.02
N CYS A 326 9.43 5.15 15.10
CA CYS A 326 8.11 4.53 15.14
C CYS A 326 7.14 5.36 15.99
N VAL A 327 5.99 5.71 15.42
CA VAL A 327 4.86 6.33 16.13
C VAL A 327 3.83 5.24 16.41
N VAL A 328 3.62 4.95 17.69
CA VAL A 328 2.63 3.96 18.16
C VAL A 328 1.43 4.68 18.74
N VAL A 329 0.23 4.26 18.34
CA VAL A 329 -1.02 4.90 18.79
C VAL A 329 -1.59 4.19 20.02
N GLU A 330 -1.46 4.83 21.19
CA GLU A 330 -2.08 4.39 22.44
C GLU A 330 -3.63 4.42 22.36
N GLY A 331 -4.27 3.40 22.95
CA GLY A 331 -5.72 3.21 22.99
C GLY A 331 -6.28 2.56 21.72
N SER A 332 -5.39 2.15 20.80
CA SER A 332 -5.73 1.48 19.55
C SER A 332 -5.80 -0.04 19.68
N GLY A 333 -5.37 -0.60 20.81
CA GLY A 333 -5.48 -2.01 21.17
C GLY A 333 -4.25 -2.84 20.79
N GLN A 334 -4.28 -4.11 21.19
CA GLN A 334 -3.33 -5.15 20.79
C GLN A 334 -1.85 -4.77 21.07
N ILE A 335 -0.93 -5.02 20.13
CA ILE A 335 0.50 -4.75 20.29
C ILE A 335 0.80 -3.27 20.54
N ALA A 336 0.06 -2.35 19.92
CA ALA A 336 0.28 -0.93 20.11
C ALA A 336 0.12 -0.50 21.58
N ASP A 337 -0.92 -0.99 22.28
CA ASP A 337 -1.14 -0.68 23.69
C ASP A 337 -0.14 -1.39 24.61
N VAL A 338 0.34 -2.59 24.23
CA VAL A 338 1.44 -3.25 24.95
C VAL A 338 2.68 -2.36 24.93
N ILE A 339 3.11 -1.91 23.75
CA ILE A 339 4.30 -1.06 23.59
C ILE A 339 4.11 0.26 24.34
N ALA A 340 2.95 0.92 24.17
CA ALA A 340 2.68 2.18 24.86
C ALA A 340 2.76 2.04 26.39
N SER A 341 2.22 0.96 26.96
CA SER A 341 2.27 0.69 28.40
C SER A 341 3.67 0.39 28.95
N LEU A 342 4.63 0.04 28.08
CA LEU A 342 6.01 -0.24 28.46
C LEU A 342 6.88 1.01 28.40
N VAL A 343 6.53 1.98 27.56
CA VAL A 343 7.22 3.28 27.50
C VAL A 343 7.03 4.08 28.79
N GLU A 344 5.92 3.85 29.51
CA GLU A 344 5.63 4.48 30.80
C GLU A 344 6.39 3.86 31.98
N VAL A 345 7.10 2.74 31.77
CA VAL A 345 7.85 2.06 32.84
C VAL A 345 9.23 2.71 32.95
N GLU A 346 9.50 3.35 34.09
CA GLU A 346 10.80 4.00 34.37
C GLU A 346 11.94 2.99 34.68
N ASP A 347 11.58 1.75 35.05
CA ASP A 347 12.51 0.68 35.41
C ASP A 347 13.06 -0.10 34.21
N VAL A 348 14.14 -0.86 34.43
CA VAL A 348 14.75 -1.76 33.43
C VAL A 348 13.70 -2.73 32.88
N LEU A 349 13.52 -2.70 31.57
CA LEU A 349 12.58 -3.56 30.86
C LEU A 349 13.02 -5.02 30.94
N THR A 350 12.43 -5.79 31.85
CA THR A 350 12.69 -7.23 32.00
C THR A 350 11.70 -8.07 31.21
N SER A 351 12.13 -9.28 30.81
CA SER A 351 11.27 -10.23 30.07
C SER A 351 9.98 -10.59 30.82
N SER A 352 10.02 -10.61 32.16
CA SER A 352 8.84 -10.86 33.01
C SER A 352 7.81 -9.74 32.90
N VAL A 353 8.25 -8.48 32.95
CA VAL A 353 7.36 -7.30 32.80
C VAL A 353 6.71 -7.30 31.43
N VAL A 354 7.47 -7.57 30.37
CA VAL A 354 6.93 -7.66 29.00
C VAL A 354 5.91 -8.79 28.90
N LYS A 355 6.20 -9.97 29.46
CA LYS A 355 5.27 -11.11 29.48
C LYS A 355 3.98 -10.78 30.22
N GLU A 356 4.06 -10.09 31.36
CA GLU A 356 2.89 -9.63 32.11
C GLU A 356 2.01 -8.70 31.28
N LYS A 357 2.60 -7.68 30.64
CA LYS A 357 1.82 -6.77 29.77
C LYS A 357 1.22 -7.50 28.57
N LEU A 358 1.95 -8.41 27.93
CA LEU A 358 1.44 -9.23 26.84
C LEU A 358 0.21 -10.04 27.29
N VAL A 359 0.25 -10.69 28.45
CA VAL A 359 -0.90 -11.44 29.00
C VAL A 359 -2.07 -10.52 29.33
N ARG A 360 -1.80 -9.32 29.88
CA ARG A 360 -2.83 -8.34 30.25
C ARG A 360 -3.58 -7.80 29.03
N PHE A 361 -2.87 -7.40 27.97
CA PHE A 361 -3.48 -6.78 26.79
C PHE A 361 -3.90 -7.78 25.72
N LEU A 362 -3.28 -8.96 25.66
CA LEU A 362 -3.49 -9.98 24.62
C LEU A 362 -3.73 -11.38 25.21
N PRO A 363 -4.63 -11.57 26.20
CA PRO A 363 -4.75 -12.84 26.93
C PRO A 363 -5.07 -14.03 26.01
N ARG A 364 -5.98 -13.84 25.05
CA ARG A 364 -6.40 -14.90 24.09
C ARG A 364 -5.32 -15.22 23.05
N THR A 365 -4.48 -14.25 22.72
CA THR A 365 -3.41 -14.46 21.73
C THR A 365 -2.28 -15.21 22.39
N VAL A 366 -1.81 -14.74 23.55
CA VAL A 366 -0.73 -15.37 24.32
C VAL A 366 -1.10 -16.80 24.73
N SER A 367 -2.34 -17.06 25.12
CA SER A 367 -2.77 -18.43 25.48
C SER A 367 -2.75 -19.43 24.33
N ARG A 368 -2.67 -18.97 23.07
CA ARG A 368 -2.64 -19.80 21.86
C ARG A 368 -1.27 -19.82 21.19
N LEU A 369 -0.36 -18.95 21.62
CA LEU A 369 0.98 -18.88 21.05
C LEU A 369 1.86 -19.99 21.62
N PRO A 370 2.67 -20.66 20.80
CA PRO A 370 3.77 -21.50 21.29
C PRO A 370 4.72 -20.68 22.18
N GLU A 371 5.37 -21.35 23.13
CA GLU A 371 6.30 -20.70 24.06
C GLU A 371 7.46 -20.02 23.32
N GLU A 372 8.05 -20.70 22.33
CA GLU A 372 9.11 -20.15 21.45
C GLU A 372 8.67 -18.87 20.72
N GLU A 373 7.40 -18.79 20.30
CA GLU A 373 6.87 -17.58 19.67
C GLU A 373 6.72 -16.45 20.68
N THR A 374 6.28 -16.77 21.90
CA THR A 374 6.13 -15.78 22.97
C THR A 374 7.50 -15.20 23.36
N GLU A 375 8.52 -16.04 23.48
CA GLU A 375 9.90 -15.59 23.71
C GLU A 375 10.42 -14.71 22.57
N SER A 376 10.11 -15.05 21.32
CA SER A 376 10.46 -14.23 20.16
C SER A 376 9.82 -12.84 20.23
N TRP A 377 8.55 -12.74 20.65
CA TRP A 377 7.88 -11.45 20.81
C TRP A 377 8.52 -10.63 21.92
N ILE A 378 8.83 -11.25 23.07
CA ILE A 378 9.51 -10.59 24.17
C ILE A 378 10.86 -10.04 23.70
N LYS A 379 11.65 -10.84 22.97
CA LYS A 379 12.94 -10.43 22.39
C LYS A 379 12.85 -9.33 21.33
N TRP A 380 11.68 -9.12 20.73
CA TRP A 380 11.48 -8.00 19.79
C TRP A 380 11.06 -6.71 20.49
N ILE A 381 10.59 -6.80 21.75
CA ILE A 381 10.13 -5.68 22.55
C ILE A 381 11.25 -5.17 23.48
N VAL A 382 12.02 -6.09 24.08
CA VAL A 382 13.26 -5.80 24.81
C VAL A 382 14.35 -5.44 23.80
#